data_AF-A0A3D4EHN0-F1
#
_entry.id   AF-A0A3D4EHN0-F1
#
_cell.length_a   1.000
_cell.length_b   1.000
_cell.length_c   1.000
_cell.angle_alpha   90.00
_cell.angle_beta   90.00
_cell.angle_gamma   90.00
#
_symmetry.space_group_name_H-M   'P 1'
#
loop_
_entity.id
_entity.type
_entity.pdbx_description
1 polymer ?
#
loop_
_entity_poly.entity_id
_entity_poly.type
_entity_poly.pdbx_seq_one_letter_code
_entity_poly.pdbx_strand_id
1 'polypeptide(L)'
;MSELLIKYEDVPDGAAASTVATCSDLQTFASPTKMLDTANEAPRTATFEDDYWTLGEKMRLLPSDPASQSYGIFSTQQSRADMTFEAPIVLELELFSLFSSTALSFEFDPVGPTWCTDMDVEWYNGSTLLYSGSYSPTSWQYTIEQSVVNFDKIVIVFNAMSAPYRYLKVQSLAYGPTRRFTSREIKSLRYSPEVDVLCDVLPVNNIEFELKSENSSLIFQRKQRLEVYDGDEFLGLFFIESATKKRGGFYEVKACDLLGLLDMASKYEGGMFDGAAASSVIPGIMGSIPYNLDPALASVPVKGWLPAAGRRASLQQFAFAVGGVVITSGRRGVSIAPLPATPSSIIGNTRVYAGSELEQSSFVTGVEVKARSYKLAAEVDELYSEKLNGTVKVEFSEPYGGLTATGGTIVSKGVNYAVLSGTGSTVTLKGIKYNSTEILYSKENPDRNAADADYVVSYNDMTLVSPTNVNSVLNHCYDLRRRTRTVKAKALIGGEKIGDFVGVWYDGNVLYGNIVSMDYSISAKTAANIEVLIDDEYEVTNEHS
;
A
#
# COMPACT_ATOMS: atom_id res chain seq x y z
N MET A 1 -23.05 5.52 17.47
CA MET A 1 -23.23 4.79 16.20
C MET A 1 -21.88 4.80 15.53
N SER A 2 -21.41 3.70 14.96
CA SER A 2 -20.18 3.74 14.18
C SER A 2 -20.45 4.60 12.93
N GLU A 3 -19.61 5.60 12.70
CA GLU A 3 -19.75 6.49 11.55
C GLU A 3 -18.85 5.96 10.46
N LEU A 4 -19.43 5.15 9.56
CA LEU A 4 -18.72 4.68 8.40
C LEU A 4 -18.40 5.87 7.50
N LEU A 5 -17.12 5.98 7.14
CA LEU A 5 -16.60 7.03 6.28
C LEU A 5 -15.73 6.41 5.19
N ILE A 6 -16.04 6.75 3.94
CA ILE A 6 -15.18 6.49 2.80
C ILE A 6 -14.70 7.84 2.27
N LYS A 7 -13.40 8.09 2.33
CA LYS A 7 -12.77 9.21 1.61
C LYS A 7 -12.38 8.72 0.22
N TYR A 8 -12.94 9.33 -0.81
CA TYR A 8 -12.60 9.08 -2.21
C TYR A 8 -11.80 10.25 -2.75
N GLU A 9 -10.61 9.96 -3.23
CA GLU A 9 -9.71 10.92 -3.86
C GLU A 9 -9.69 10.63 -5.36
N ASP A 10 -10.26 11.53 -6.17
CA ASP A 10 -10.22 11.43 -7.64
C ASP A 10 -9.06 12.25 -8.20
N VAL A 11 -7.83 11.81 -7.90
CA VAL A 11 -6.60 12.53 -8.18
C VAL A 11 -5.85 11.85 -9.33
N PRO A 12 -5.32 12.59 -10.31
CA PRO A 12 -4.50 12.00 -11.37
C PRO A 12 -3.31 11.24 -10.78
N ASP A 13 -3.23 9.95 -11.07
CA ASP A 13 -2.15 9.08 -10.58
C ASP A 13 -0.78 9.62 -11.00
N GLY A 14 0.16 9.65 -10.06
CA GLY A 14 1.51 10.18 -10.27
C GLY A 14 1.65 11.71 -10.23
N ALA A 15 0.57 12.51 -10.20
CA ALA A 15 0.68 13.98 -10.20
C ALA A 15 1.48 14.49 -8.99
N ALA A 16 1.13 14.02 -7.78
CA ALA A 16 1.84 14.38 -6.55
C ALA A 16 3.33 13.98 -6.60
N ALA A 17 3.63 12.75 -7.03
CA ALA A 17 5.01 12.26 -7.15
C ALA A 17 5.83 12.99 -8.24
N SER A 18 5.15 13.54 -9.25
CA SER A 18 5.75 14.33 -10.32
C SER A 18 5.95 15.80 -9.95
N THR A 19 5.50 16.25 -8.77
CA THR A 19 5.48 17.67 -8.40
C THR A 19 6.71 18.07 -7.58
N VAL A 20 7.31 19.20 -7.94
CA VAL A 20 8.16 20.02 -7.08
C VAL A 20 7.34 21.22 -6.62
N ALA A 21 7.21 21.39 -5.30
CA ALA A 21 6.42 22.46 -4.71
C ALA A 21 7.34 23.48 -4.01
N THR A 22 7.15 24.76 -4.32
CA THR A 22 7.89 25.88 -3.72
C THR A 22 6.93 26.95 -3.22
N CYS A 23 7.17 27.46 -2.01
CA CYS A 23 6.36 28.51 -1.39
C CYS A 23 7.22 29.74 -1.13
N SER A 24 6.74 30.93 -1.48
CA SER A 24 7.48 32.19 -1.36
C SER A 24 7.71 32.63 0.09
N ASP A 25 6.87 32.17 1.02
CA ASP A 25 6.98 32.43 2.44
C ASP A 25 6.70 31.14 3.24
N LEU A 26 7.73 30.63 3.95
CA LEU A 26 7.66 29.32 4.58
C LEU A 26 8.57 29.24 5.81
N GLN A 27 8.03 28.72 6.91
CA GLN A 27 8.79 28.36 8.10
C GLN A 27 9.86 27.32 7.80
N THR A 28 11.02 27.42 8.43
CA THR A 28 12.17 26.53 8.16
C THR A 28 11.93 25.06 8.49
N PHE A 29 10.92 24.77 9.31
CA PHE A 29 10.53 23.39 9.69
C PHE A 29 9.37 22.85 8.84
N ALA A 30 8.76 23.67 7.99
CA ALA A 30 7.68 23.28 7.11
C ALA A 30 8.24 22.88 5.73
N SER A 31 7.44 22.15 4.95
CA SER A 31 7.85 21.67 3.62
C SER A 31 6.63 21.60 2.71
N PRO A 32 6.60 22.34 1.58
CA PRO A 32 5.42 22.37 0.70
C PRO A 32 5.12 20.98 0.14
N THR A 33 6.14 20.18 -0.16
CA THR A 33 5.97 18.80 -0.66
C THR A 33 5.17 17.92 0.31
N LYS A 34 5.22 18.18 1.62
CA LYS A 34 4.44 17.42 2.61
C LYS A 34 2.93 17.62 2.48
N MET A 35 2.46 18.73 1.88
CA MET A 35 1.02 18.93 1.67
C MET A 35 0.46 18.04 0.55
N LEU A 36 1.32 17.51 -0.32
CA LEU A 36 0.94 16.58 -1.38
C LEU A 36 0.92 15.12 -0.88
N ASP A 37 1.41 14.89 0.34
CA ASP A 37 1.32 13.59 0.99
C ASP A 37 -0.08 13.41 1.56
N THR A 38 -0.85 12.54 0.95
CA THR A 38 -2.17 12.09 1.41
C THR A 38 -2.21 11.55 2.86
N ALA A 39 -1.07 11.15 3.43
CA ALA A 39 -0.97 10.71 4.82
C ALA A 39 -0.53 11.86 5.76
N ASN A 40 -0.44 13.09 5.27
CA ASN A 40 -0.06 14.24 6.08
C ASN A 40 -1.15 14.56 7.10
N GLU A 41 -0.83 14.32 8.38
CA GLU A 41 -1.63 14.78 9.51
C GLU A 41 -0.85 15.87 10.25
N ALA A 42 -1.08 17.13 9.85
CA ALA A 42 -0.41 18.25 10.49
C ALA A 42 -0.80 18.32 11.97
N PRO A 43 0.17 18.29 12.90
CA PRO A 43 -0.15 18.35 14.31
C PRO A 43 -0.76 19.71 14.63
N ARG A 44 -1.79 19.69 15.49
CA ARG A 44 -2.42 20.91 16.01
C ARG A 44 -1.47 21.60 16.98
N THR A 45 -0.57 22.40 16.45
CA THR A 45 0.48 23.05 17.24
C THR A 45 -0.02 24.36 17.84
N ALA A 46 0.19 24.54 19.14
CA ALA A 46 -0.08 25.77 19.85
C ALA A 46 0.85 26.88 19.37
N THR A 47 0.27 27.94 18.83
CA THR A 47 0.94 29.15 18.36
C THR A 47 0.45 30.36 19.15
N PHE A 48 1.13 31.50 19.04
CA PHE A 48 0.72 32.76 19.67
C PHE A 48 -0.16 33.63 18.75
N GLU A 49 -0.94 33.01 17.86
CA GLU A 49 -1.88 33.72 16.99
C GLU A 49 -3.12 34.17 17.78
N ASP A 50 -3.64 35.35 17.47
CA ASP A 50 -4.74 35.99 18.22
C ASP A 50 -6.03 35.15 18.18
N ASP A 51 -6.65 34.84 19.32
CA ASP A 51 -7.85 33.98 19.40
C ASP A 51 -7.74 32.59 18.68
N TYR A 52 -6.54 32.05 18.50
CA TYR A 52 -6.37 30.73 17.87
C TYR A 52 -6.77 29.57 18.80
N TRP A 53 -6.61 29.75 20.12
CA TRP A 53 -6.85 28.69 21.11
C TRP A 53 -8.33 28.60 21.45
N THR A 54 -9.02 27.62 20.88
CA THR A 54 -10.42 27.34 21.19
C THR A 54 -10.56 26.45 22.43
N LEU A 55 -11.53 26.77 23.29
CA LEU A 55 -11.77 26.02 24.52
C LEU A 55 -12.18 24.58 24.21
N GLY A 56 -11.51 23.60 24.84
CA GLY A 56 -11.82 22.18 24.71
C GLY A 56 -10.99 21.43 23.66
N GLU A 57 -10.24 22.13 22.81
CA GLU A 57 -9.33 21.51 21.84
C GLU A 57 -8.00 21.12 22.48
N LYS A 58 -7.49 19.92 22.12
CA LYS A 58 -6.16 19.47 22.54
C LYS A 58 -5.10 19.99 21.58
N MET A 59 -4.41 21.05 21.99
CA MET A 59 -3.24 21.58 21.29
C MET A 59 -1.94 20.92 21.75
N ARG A 60 -1.02 20.68 20.82
CA ARG A 60 0.34 20.18 21.09
C ARG A 60 1.29 21.35 21.16
N LEU A 61 2.26 21.30 22.08
CA LEU A 61 3.37 22.25 22.03
C LEU A 61 4.23 21.95 20.81
N LEU A 62 4.88 22.99 20.25
CA LEU A 62 5.88 22.80 19.21
C LEU A 62 6.98 21.86 19.76
N PRO A 63 7.26 20.73 19.11
CA PRO A 63 8.26 19.78 19.61
C PRO A 63 9.67 20.37 19.47
N SER A 64 10.64 19.78 20.19
CA SER A 64 12.04 20.20 20.11
C SER A 64 12.66 20.02 18.71
N ASP A 65 12.13 19.06 17.94
CA ASP A 65 12.47 18.85 16.53
C ASP A 65 11.19 18.95 15.67
N PRO A 66 10.76 20.17 15.29
CA PRO A 66 9.54 20.35 14.51
C PRO A 66 9.66 19.84 13.08
N ALA A 67 10.87 19.69 12.54
CA ALA A 67 11.08 19.12 11.20
C ALA A 67 10.79 17.61 11.13
N SER A 68 10.73 16.93 12.28
CA SER A 68 10.31 15.52 12.37
C SER A 68 8.80 15.30 12.12
N GLN A 69 8.00 16.37 12.15
CA GLN A 69 6.56 16.32 11.89
C GLN A 69 6.27 16.85 10.49
N SER A 70 5.11 16.49 9.93
CA SER A 70 4.67 16.97 8.62
C SER A 70 3.67 18.11 8.81
N TYR A 71 3.99 19.33 8.38
CA TYR A 71 3.11 20.51 8.53
C TYR A 71 2.47 20.99 7.21
N GLY A 72 2.99 20.55 6.05
CA GLY A 72 2.63 21.14 4.75
C GLY A 72 3.21 22.55 4.61
N ILE A 73 2.37 23.52 4.22
CA ILE A 73 2.73 24.94 4.21
C ILE A 73 2.41 25.55 5.58
N PHE A 74 3.38 26.29 6.11
CA PHE A 74 3.21 27.14 7.27
C PHE A 74 3.99 28.43 7.03
N SER A 75 3.31 29.57 6.89
CA SER A 75 3.93 30.85 6.55
C SER A 75 4.77 31.44 7.70
N THR A 76 5.73 32.31 7.37
CA THR A 76 6.49 33.09 8.37
C THR A 76 5.77 34.38 8.74
N GLN A 77 5.01 34.95 7.83
CA GLN A 77 4.18 36.13 8.09
C GLN A 77 2.76 35.73 8.54
N GLN A 78 2.16 36.56 9.40
CA GLN A 78 0.74 36.52 9.70
C GLN A 78 -0.03 37.47 8.79
N SER A 79 -1.31 37.20 8.60
CA SER A 79 -2.25 38.19 8.06
C SER A 79 -2.29 39.43 8.95
N ARG A 80 -2.55 40.59 8.34
CA ARG A 80 -2.72 41.87 9.02
C ARG A 80 -4.09 41.96 9.68
N ALA A 81 -4.35 43.08 10.36
CA ALA A 81 -5.63 43.37 11.00
C ALA A 81 -6.83 43.37 10.02
N ASP A 82 -6.59 43.67 8.74
CA ASP A 82 -7.59 43.61 7.67
C ASP A 82 -7.69 42.23 7.00
N MET A 83 -7.03 41.22 7.58
CA MET A 83 -6.93 39.84 7.11
C MET A 83 -6.07 39.62 5.86
N THR A 84 -5.52 40.67 5.25
CA THR A 84 -4.64 40.54 4.08
C THR A 84 -3.20 40.21 4.48
N PHE A 85 -2.42 39.63 3.57
CA PHE A 85 -0.97 39.51 3.77
C PHE A 85 -0.23 40.81 3.39
N GLU A 86 0.93 41.05 4.00
CA GLU A 86 1.79 42.19 3.63
C GLU A 86 2.32 42.05 2.20
N ALA A 87 2.80 40.85 1.88
CA ALA A 87 3.04 40.41 0.52
C ALA A 87 2.24 39.11 0.31
N PRO A 88 1.44 38.99 -0.77
CA PRO A 88 0.74 37.74 -1.06
C PRO A 88 1.70 36.55 -1.08
N ILE A 89 1.24 35.42 -0.53
CA ILE A 89 2.05 34.20 -0.46
C ILE A 89 1.82 33.42 -1.74
N VAL A 90 2.91 33.10 -2.46
CA VAL A 90 2.85 32.40 -3.74
C VAL A 90 3.31 30.96 -3.54
N LEU A 91 2.45 30.02 -3.92
CA LEU A 91 2.76 28.61 -4.05
C LEU A 91 2.88 28.25 -5.54
N GLU A 92 4.04 27.74 -5.93
CA GLU A 92 4.26 27.18 -7.27
C GLU A 92 4.38 25.66 -7.19
N LEU A 93 3.67 24.98 -8.10
CA LEU A 93 3.70 23.54 -8.29
C LEU A 93 4.23 23.27 -9.70
N GLU A 94 5.45 22.76 -9.84
CA GLU A 94 6.04 22.37 -11.12
C GLU A 94 5.99 20.85 -11.28
N LEU A 95 5.44 20.35 -12.39
CA LEU A 95 5.26 18.93 -12.66
C LEU A 95 6.16 18.47 -13.82
N PHE A 96 6.90 17.38 -13.62
CA PHE A 96 7.75 16.77 -14.65
C PHE A 96 6.99 16.05 -15.78
N SER A 97 5.66 16.05 -15.76
CA SER A 97 4.80 15.43 -16.76
C SER A 97 3.51 16.23 -16.89
N LEU A 98 2.82 16.06 -18.03
CA LEU A 98 1.53 16.70 -18.26
C LEU A 98 0.43 15.92 -17.56
N PHE A 99 -0.39 16.63 -16.78
CA PHE A 99 -1.55 16.08 -16.10
C PHE A 99 -2.83 16.80 -16.49
N SER A 100 -3.96 16.17 -16.18
CA SER A 100 -5.29 16.75 -16.36
C SER A 100 -6.10 16.46 -15.12
N SER A 101 -6.83 17.44 -14.60
CA SER A 101 -7.69 17.29 -13.43
C SER A 101 -9.04 17.95 -13.65
N THR A 102 -10.03 17.53 -12.86
CA THR A 102 -11.39 18.10 -12.84
C THR A 102 -11.60 19.05 -11.67
N ALA A 103 -10.68 19.08 -10.72
CA ALA A 103 -10.70 19.98 -9.57
C ALA A 103 -9.32 20.17 -8.95
N LEU A 104 -9.25 21.10 -7.99
CA LEU A 104 -8.13 21.30 -7.07
C LEU A 104 -8.69 21.46 -5.65
N SER A 105 -8.34 20.54 -4.75
CA SER A 105 -8.85 20.52 -3.37
C SER A 105 -7.78 20.95 -2.37
N PHE A 106 -8.20 21.68 -1.34
CA PHE A 106 -7.37 22.22 -0.25
C PHE A 106 -7.94 21.79 1.10
N GLU A 107 -7.05 21.40 2.01
CA GLU A 107 -7.33 21.36 3.45
C GLU A 107 -6.39 22.33 4.17
N PHE A 108 -6.98 23.38 4.75
CA PHE A 108 -6.32 24.31 5.66
C PHE A 108 -6.37 23.79 7.10
N ASP A 109 -5.89 24.59 8.05
CA ASP A 109 -5.99 24.24 9.47
C ASP A 109 -7.46 24.18 9.94
N PRO A 110 -7.94 23.03 10.46
CA PRO A 110 -9.32 22.88 10.88
C PRO A 110 -9.64 23.59 12.20
N VAL A 111 -8.64 24.15 12.90
CA VAL A 111 -8.87 24.87 14.16
C VAL A 111 -9.32 26.31 13.89
N GLY A 112 -10.56 26.59 14.29
CA GLY A 112 -11.14 27.93 14.21
C GLY A 112 -11.24 28.46 12.77
N PRO A 113 -11.43 29.78 12.59
CA PRO A 113 -11.37 30.41 11.28
C PRO A 113 -9.91 30.55 10.80
N THR A 114 -9.34 29.46 10.32
CA THR A 114 -7.94 29.41 9.84
C THR A 114 -7.87 28.86 8.41
N TRP A 115 -8.38 29.62 7.45
CA TRP A 115 -8.32 29.30 6.02
C TRP A 115 -8.14 30.55 5.16
N CYS A 116 -7.65 30.38 3.94
CA CYS A 116 -7.55 31.48 2.98
C CYS A 116 -8.95 31.91 2.51
N THR A 117 -9.25 33.19 2.38
CA THR A 117 -10.55 33.70 1.93
C THR A 117 -10.50 34.40 0.57
N ASP A 118 -9.30 34.66 0.08
CA ASP A 118 -9.06 35.29 -1.22
C ASP A 118 -7.79 34.71 -1.82
N MET A 119 -7.92 33.98 -2.94
CA MET A 119 -6.79 33.40 -3.66
C MET A 119 -7.01 33.40 -5.17
N ASP A 120 -5.91 33.56 -5.90
CA ASP A 120 -5.87 33.42 -7.36
C ASP A 120 -5.14 32.14 -7.74
N VAL A 121 -5.64 31.43 -8.75
CA VAL A 121 -5.02 30.19 -9.24
C VAL A 121 -4.89 30.22 -10.76
N GLU A 122 -3.70 29.87 -11.23
CA GLU A 122 -3.32 29.84 -12.63
C GLU A 122 -2.73 28.47 -13.00
N TRP A 123 -3.10 27.93 -14.15
CA TRP A 123 -2.57 26.68 -14.70
C TRP A 123 -1.82 26.94 -16.00
N TYR A 124 -0.70 26.26 -16.19
CA TYR A 124 0.21 26.46 -17.31
C TYR A 124 0.58 25.13 -17.99
N ASN A 125 0.90 25.20 -19.29
CA ASN A 125 1.64 24.21 -20.06
C ASN A 125 2.93 24.87 -20.58
N GLY A 126 4.07 24.57 -19.98
CA GLY A 126 5.30 25.31 -20.14
C GLY A 126 5.08 26.79 -19.79
N SER A 127 5.25 27.69 -20.77
CA SER A 127 4.99 29.13 -20.61
C SER A 127 3.57 29.57 -21.01
N THR A 128 2.72 28.64 -21.45
CA THR A 128 1.37 28.96 -21.93
C THR A 128 0.37 28.89 -20.79
N LEU A 129 -0.27 30.01 -20.46
CA LEU A 129 -1.40 30.04 -19.51
C LEU A 129 -2.60 29.32 -20.12
N LEU A 130 -3.08 28.28 -19.44
CA LEU A 130 -4.25 27.48 -19.83
C LEU A 130 -5.53 28.04 -19.22
N TYR A 131 -5.47 28.44 -17.95
CA TYR A 131 -6.61 28.94 -17.20
C TYR A 131 -6.16 29.82 -16.03
N SER A 132 -6.96 30.82 -15.66
CA SER A 132 -6.78 31.64 -14.47
C SER A 132 -8.15 31.92 -13.85
N GLY A 133 -8.23 31.92 -12.52
CA GLY A 133 -9.44 32.25 -11.78
C GLY A 133 -9.15 32.73 -10.37
N SER A 134 -10.06 33.54 -9.83
CA SER A 134 -10.05 34.02 -8.45
C SER A 134 -11.12 33.29 -7.64
N TYR A 135 -10.77 32.90 -6.42
CA TYR A 135 -11.58 32.04 -5.57
C TYR A 135 -11.65 32.56 -4.15
N SER A 136 -12.79 32.35 -3.50
CA SER A 136 -13.01 32.76 -2.12
C SER A 136 -13.39 31.54 -1.27
N PRO A 137 -12.42 30.81 -0.70
CA PRO A 137 -12.73 29.68 0.16
C PRO A 137 -13.57 30.08 1.37
N THR A 138 -14.58 29.27 1.67
CA THR A 138 -15.56 29.53 2.73
C THR A 138 -15.38 28.63 3.96
N SER A 139 -14.44 27.70 3.89
CA SER A 139 -14.18 26.68 4.91
C SER A 139 -12.74 26.20 4.82
N TRP A 140 -12.25 25.58 5.89
CA TRP A 140 -10.93 24.94 5.93
C TRP A 140 -10.82 23.78 4.91
N GLN A 141 -11.91 23.14 4.53
CA GLN A 141 -11.96 22.29 3.33
C GLN A 141 -12.58 23.08 2.19
N TYR A 142 -11.86 23.18 1.07
CA TYR A 142 -12.34 23.89 -0.11
C TYR A 142 -11.92 23.17 -1.38
N THR A 143 -12.80 23.13 -2.38
CA THR A 143 -12.51 22.50 -3.68
C THR A 143 -12.90 23.45 -4.79
N ILE A 144 -11.95 23.71 -5.67
CA ILE A 144 -12.16 24.40 -6.94
C ILE A 144 -12.60 23.36 -7.96
N GLU A 145 -13.87 23.34 -8.36
CA GLU A 145 -14.37 22.46 -9.43
C GLU A 145 -14.07 23.05 -10.83
N GLN A 146 -12.78 23.07 -11.21
CA GLN A 146 -12.32 23.54 -12.51
C GLN A 146 -11.56 22.44 -13.26
N SER A 147 -12.06 22.06 -14.44
CA SER A 147 -11.35 21.13 -15.32
C SER A 147 -10.25 21.83 -16.11
N VAL A 148 -9.03 21.34 -16.01
CA VAL A 148 -7.88 21.82 -16.79
C VAL A 148 -7.11 20.61 -17.32
N VAL A 149 -6.79 20.64 -18.62
CA VAL A 149 -6.12 19.53 -19.30
C VAL A 149 -4.71 19.90 -19.73
N ASN A 150 -3.80 18.92 -19.68
CA ASN A 150 -2.41 19.04 -20.10
C ASN A 150 -1.67 20.22 -19.45
N PHE A 151 -1.76 20.36 -18.13
CA PHE A 151 -0.94 21.31 -17.37
C PHE A 151 0.31 20.62 -16.82
N ASP A 152 1.39 21.38 -16.70
CA ASP A 152 2.64 20.99 -16.03
C ASP A 152 3.07 22.02 -14.96
N LYS A 153 2.32 23.12 -14.79
CA LYS A 153 2.56 24.08 -13.71
C LYS A 153 1.25 24.66 -13.18
N ILE A 154 1.18 24.85 -11.86
CA ILE A 154 0.12 25.60 -11.18
C ILE A 154 0.76 26.70 -10.31
N VAL A 155 0.24 27.91 -10.38
CA VAL A 155 0.61 29.03 -9.49
C VAL A 155 -0.61 29.42 -8.68
N ILE A 156 -0.48 29.46 -7.35
CA ILE A 156 -1.52 29.83 -6.42
C ILE A 156 -1.03 31.03 -5.61
N VAL A 157 -1.81 32.10 -5.58
CA VAL A 157 -1.51 33.32 -4.82
C VAL A 157 -2.54 33.46 -3.71
N PHE A 158 -2.09 33.42 -2.46
CA PHE A 158 -2.95 33.61 -1.29
C PHE A 158 -2.89 35.07 -0.85
N ASN A 159 -4.05 35.75 -0.86
CA ASN A 159 -4.17 37.18 -0.63
C ASN A 159 -4.64 37.50 0.80
N ALA A 160 -5.58 36.71 1.35
CA ALA A 160 -6.18 36.98 2.66
C ALA A 160 -6.59 35.72 3.43
N MET A 161 -6.72 35.84 4.75
CA MET A 161 -7.16 34.79 5.67
C MET A 161 -8.59 35.04 6.17
N SER A 162 -9.17 34.05 6.86
CA SER A 162 -10.50 34.17 7.50
C SER A 162 -10.50 34.88 8.85
N ALA A 163 -9.32 35.19 9.41
CA ALA A 163 -9.15 35.99 10.61
C ALA A 163 -7.83 36.80 10.56
N PRO A 164 -7.75 37.93 11.29
CA PRO A 164 -6.52 38.71 11.41
C PRO A 164 -5.46 37.94 12.20
N TYR A 165 -4.18 38.29 12.01
CA TYR A 165 -3.05 37.72 12.75
C TYR A 165 -2.95 36.19 12.66
N ARG A 166 -3.29 35.64 11.49
CA ARG A 166 -3.26 34.21 11.16
C ARG A 166 -2.12 33.90 10.20
N TYR A 167 -1.38 32.83 10.47
CA TYR A 167 -0.49 32.26 9.46
C TYR A 167 -1.30 31.51 8.40
N LEU A 168 -0.81 31.49 7.16
CA LEU A 168 -1.28 30.55 6.16
C LEU A 168 -0.80 29.15 6.56
N LYS A 169 -1.75 28.23 6.72
CA LYS A 169 -1.50 26.83 7.01
C LYS A 169 -2.26 25.95 6.02
N VAL A 170 -1.56 25.37 5.05
CA VAL A 170 -2.13 24.42 4.09
C VAL A 170 -1.62 23.04 4.45
N GLN A 171 -2.51 22.21 5.00
CA GLN A 171 -2.20 20.86 5.44
C GLN A 171 -2.19 19.89 4.26
N SER A 172 -3.15 20.02 3.34
CA SER A 172 -3.26 19.12 2.19
C SER A 172 -3.66 19.86 0.93
N LEU A 173 -3.10 19.43 -0.21
CA LEU A 173 -3.52 19.83 -1.55
C LEU A 173 -3.60 18.60 -2.44
N ALA A 174 -4.72 18.45 -3.15
CA ALA A 174 -4.97 17.35 -4.07
C ALA A 174 -5.36 17.86 -5.45
N TYR A 175 -4.78 17.28 -6.50
CA TYR A 175 -5.05 17.60 -7.92
C TYR A 175 -6.39 17.05 -8.42
N GLY A 176 -7.42 17.02 -7.59
CA GLY A 176 -8.72 16.47 -7.89
C GLY A 176 -9.66 16.55 -6.70
N PRO A 177 -10.96 16.24 -6.87
CA PRO A 177 -11.91 16.37 -5.79
C PRO A 177 -11.69 15.26 -4.74
N THR A 178 -11.56 15.67 -3.49
CA THR A 178 -11.71 14.77 -2.34
C THR A 178 -13.16 14.74 -1.91
N ARG A 179 -13.81 13.57 -1.98
CA ARG A 179 -15.21 13.36 -1.58
C ARG A 179 -15.26 12.50 -0.33
N ARG A 180 -16.20 12.81 0.57
CA ARG A 180 -16.43 12.05 1.81
C ARG A 180 -17.83 11.46 1.76
N PHE A 181 -17.91 10.14 1.62
CA PHE A 181 -19.16 9.41 1.73
C PHE A 181 -19.33 8.94 3.16
N THR A 182 -20.47 9.29 3.77
CA THR A 182 -20.78 8.89 5.15
C THR A 182 -21.86 7.80 5.16
N SER A 183 -22.20 7.29 6.35
CA SER A 183 -23.34 6.38 6.56
C SER A 183 -24.68 6.87 5.96
N ARG A 184 -24.82 8.16 5.61
CA ARG A 184 -26.00 8.67 4.90
C ARG A 184 -26.06 8.23 3.44
N GLU A 185 -24.92 8.17 2.76
CA GLU A 185 -24.83 7.79 1.35
C GLU A 185 -24.53 6.30 1.20
N ILE A 186 -23.74 5.72 2.10
CA ILE A 186 -23.34 4.30 2.04
C ILE A 186 -24.53 3.42 2.50
N LYS A 187 -24.96 2.50 1.64
CA LYS A 187 -26.12 1.61 1.86
C LYS A 187 -25.74 0.22 2.31
N SER A 188 -24.61 -0.26 1.83
CA SER A 188 -23.99 -1.49 2.28
C SER A 188 -22.50 -1.42 2.03
N LEU A 189 -21.73 -2.15 2.84
CA LEU A 189 -20.30 -2.34 2.68
C LEU A 189 -19.97 -3.76 3.12
N ARG A 190 -19.21 -4.48 2.29
CA ARG A 190 -18.61 -5.77 2.61
C ARG A 190 -17.10 -5.62 2.56
N TYR A 191 -16.45 -6.06 3.62
CA TYR A 191 -15.00 -6.08 3.71
C TYR A 191 -14.60 -7.34 4.48
N SER A 192 -13.90 -8.23 3.79
CA SER A 192 -13.51 -9.53 4.34
C SER A 192 -12.01 -9.73 4.10
N PRO A 193 -11.14 -9.06 4.88
CA PRO A 193 -9.70 -9.25 4.74
C PRO A 193 -9.28 -10.67 5.11
N GLU A 194 -8.26 -11.15 4.39
CA GLU A 194 -7.60 -12.44 4.54
C GLU A 194 -6.08 -12.27 4.53
N VAL A 195 -5.37 -13.19 5.17
CA VAL A 195 -3.91 -13.30 5.10
C VAL A 195 -3.50 -14.76 5.01
N ASP A 196 -2.57 -15.05 4.11
CA ASP A 196 -1.87 -16.34 4.09
C ASP A 196 -0.58 -16.20 4.91
N VAL A 197 -0.53 -16.91 6.04
CA VAL A 197 0.59 -16.81 6.99
C VAL A 197 1.90 -17.41 6.45
N LEU A 198 1.84 -18.22 5.39
CA LEU A 198 2.99 -18.81 4.72
C LEU A 198 3.45 -18.00 3.49
N CYS A 199 2.59 -17.11 3.00
CA CYS A 199 2.72 -16.46 1.70
C CYS A 199 2.80 -17.48 0.54
N ASP A 200 2.08 -18.59 0.64
CA ASP A 200 1.87 -19.49 -0.50
C ASP A 200 1.07 -18.77 -1.60
N VAL A 201 0.04 -18.04 -1.19
CA VAL A 201 -0.70 -17.07 -2.00
C VAL A 201 -0.69 -15.72 -1.29
N LEU A 202 -0.73 -14.62 -2.05
CA LEU A 202 -0.97 -13.29 -1.50
C LEU A 202 -2.42 -12.88 -1.80
N PRO A 203 -3.37 -13.05 -0.86
CA PRO A 203 -4.77 -12.72 -1.07
C PRO A 203 -4.94 -11.22 -1.29
N VAL A 204 -5.74 -10.85 -2.28
CA VAL A 204 -6.11 -9.46 -2.54
C VAL A 204 -7.36 -9.15 -1.73
N ASN A 205 -7.25 -8.21 -0.80
CA ASN A 205 -8.40 -7.83 0.03
C ASN A 205 -9.28 -6.86 -0.74
N ASN A 206 -10.54 -7.25 -0.94
CA ASN A 206 -11.51 -6.46 -1.69
C ASN A 206 -12.51 -5.80 -0.75
N ILE A 207 -12.94 -4.62 -1.13
CA ILE A 207 -14.08 -3.93 -0.54
C ILE A 207 -15.14 -3.68 -1.61
N GLU A 208 -16.37 -4.03 -1.27
CA GLU A 208 -17.53 -3.80 -2.12
C GLU A 208 -18.54 -2.95 -1.35
N PHE A 209 -19.02 -1.86 -1.93
CA PHE A 209 -20.03 -1.03 -1.29
C PHE A 209 -21.04 -0.49 -2.29
N GLU A 210 -22.25 -0.28 -1.77
CA GLU A 210 -23.32 0.40 -2.47
C GLU A 210 -23.45 1.83 -1.94
N LEU A 211 -23.40 2.79 -2.85
CA LEU A 211 -23.47 4.23 -2.56
C LEU A 211 -24.72 4.81 -3.22
N LYS A 212 -25.53 5.57 -2.48
CA LYS A 212 -26.52 6.48 -3.06
C LYS A 212 -25.96 7.89 -2.98
N SER A 213 -25.36 8.37 -4.08
CA SER A 213 -24.78 9.71 -4.10
C SER A 213 -25.85 10.78 -4.29
N GLU A 214 -25.71 11.88 -3.57
CA GLU A 214 -26.49 13.11 -3.80
C GLU A 214 -26.07 13.82 -5.10
N ASN A 215 -24.85 13.55 -5.60
CA ASN A 215 -24.35 14.05 -6.87
C ASN A 215 -24.63 13.07 -8.01
N SER A 216 -25.60 13.43 -8.86
CA SER A 216 -25.99 12.63 -10.02
C SER A 216 -24.94 12.58 -11.13
N SER A 217 -23.86 13.37 -11.06
CA SER A 217 -22.77 13.40 -12.05
C SER A 217 -21.48 12.72 -11.57
N LEU A 218 -21.50 12.04 -10.43
CA LEU A 218 -20.34 11.31 -9.90
C LEU A 218 -19.85 10.24 -10.89
N ILE A 219 -18.54 10.22 -11.15
CA ILE A 219 -17.84 9.20 -11.94
C ILE A 219 -16.70 8.69 -11.07
N PHE A 220 -16.60 7.37 -10.95
CA PHE A 220 -15.47 6.71 -10.34
C PHE A 220 -14.49 6.28 -11.43
N GLN A 221 -13.21 6.57 -11.24
CA GLN A 221 -12.17 6.15 -12.17
C GLN A 221 -11.35 5.01 -11.57
N ARG A 222 -10.86 4.11 -12.42
CA ARG A 222 -10.03 2.97 -11.98
C ARG A 222 -8.73 3.48 -11.36
N LYS A 223 -8.21 2.77 -10.36
CA LYS A 223 -7.02 3.09 -9.55
C LYS A 223 -7.14 4.32 -8.65
N GLN A 224 -8.31 4.98 -8.61
CA GLN A 224 -8.51 6.07 -7.67
C GLN A 224 -8.59 5.56 -6.24
N ARG A 225 -8.09 6.37 -5.31
CA ARG A 225 -7.87 5.98 -3.93
C ARG A 225 -9.16 6.08 -3.11
N LEU A 226 -9.32 5.10 -2.23
CA LEU A 226 -10.32 5.04 -1.19
C LEU A 226 -9.67 4.78 0.17
N GLU A 227 -9.91 5.67 1.13
CA GLU A 227 -9.64 5.38 2.54
C GLU A 227 -10.95 5.07 3.25
N VAL A 228 -10.96 3.99 4.03
CA VAL A 228 -12.17 3.50 4.70
C VAL A 228 -11.96 3.51 6.20
N TYR A 229 -12.92 4.08 6.92
CA TYR A 229 -12.90 4.25 8.36
C TYR A 229 -14.21 3.79 8.99
N ASP A 230 -14.14 3.18 10.18
CA ASP A 230 -15.28 2.92 11.04
C ASP A 230 -15.14 3.73 12.35
N GLY A 231 -15.83 4.87 12.43
CA GLY A 231 -15.52 5.86 13.46
C GLY A 231 -14.10 6.42 13.29
N ASP A 232 -13.26 6.28 14.31
CA ASP A 232 -11.85 6.70 14.26
C ASP A 232 -10.91 5.59 13.77
N GLU A 233 -11.38 4.34 13.65
CA GLU A 233 -10.53 3.22 13.23
C GLU A 233 -10.35 3.22 11.71
N PHE A 234 -9.09 3.20 11.26
CA PHE A 234 -8.75 3.07 9.85
C PHE A 234 -8.79 1.59 9.43
N LEU A 235 -9.75 1.23 8.57
CA LEU A 235 -9.93 -0.16 8.11
C LEU A 235 -8.95 -0.53 6.99
N GLY A 236 -8.64 0.40 6.09
CA GLY A 236 -7.70 0.13 5.02
C GLY A 236 -7.69 1.16 3.89
N LEU A 237 -6.66 0.99 3.05
CA LEU A 237 -6.44 1.75 1.82
C LEU A 237 -6.78 0.86 0.61
N PHE A 238 -7.70 1.33 -0.23
CA PHE A 238 -8.19 0.60 -1.40
C PHE A 238 -8.12 1.47 -2.67
N PHE A 239 -8.24 0.81 -3.81
CA PHE A 239 -8.14 1.39 -5.15
C PHE A 239 -9.28 0.88 -6.00
N ILE A 240 -10.00 1.79 -6.67
CA ILE A 240 -11.16 1.43 -7.50
C ILE A 240 -10.76 0.45 -8.59
N GLU A 241 -11.42 -0.69 -8.64
CA GLU A 241 -11.32 -1.63 -9.77
C GLU A 241 -12.40 -1.35 -10.80
N SER A 242 -13.64 -1.17 -10.31
CA SER A 242 -14.81 -0.92 -11.14
C SER A 242 -15.89 -0.20 -10.36
N ALA A 243 -16.73 0.53 -11.07
CA ALA A 243 -17.92 1.15 -10.51
C ALA A 243 -19.05 1.10 -11.54
N THR A 244 -20.22 0.66 -11.10
CA THR A 244 -21.41 0.59 -11.93
C THR A 244 -22.46 1.56 -11.42
N LYS A 245 -22.78 2.57 -12.22
CA LYS A 245 -23.89 3.47 -11.95
C LYS A 245 -25.23 2.80 -12.25
N LYS A 246 -26.10 2.72 -11.25
CA LYS A 246 -27.49 2.25 -11.36
C LYS A 246 -28.44 3.45 -11.43
N ARG A 247 -29.74 3.18 -11.65
CA ARG A 247 -30.78 4.23 -11.64
C ARG A 247 -30.88 4.88 -10.26
N GLY A 248 -31.33 6.14 -10.21
CA GLY A 248 -31.63 6.83 -8.95
C GLY A 248 -30.41 7.30 -8.15
N GLY A 249 -29.25 7.47 -8.79
CA GLY A 249 -28.03 7.94 -8.12
C GLY A 249 -27.28 6.87 -7.32
N PHE A 250 -27.64 5.59 -7.52
CA PHE A 250 -26.97 4.46 -6.89
C PHE A 250 -25.71 4.05 -7.66
N TYR A 251 -24.68 3.63 -6.94
CA TYR A 251 -23.43 3.10 -7.46
C TYR A 251 -23.08 1.82 -6.73
N GLU A 252 -22.64 0.82 -7.49
CA GLU A 252 -22.02 -0.39 -6.98
C GLU A 252 -20.53 -0.29 -7.27
N VAL A 253 -19.72 -0.18 -6.22
CA VAL A 253 -18.27 0.09 -6.33
C VAL A 253 -17.50 -1.11 -5.80
N LYS A 254 -16.52 -1.57 -6.57
CA LYS A 254 -15.55 -2.59 -6.18
C LYS A 254 -14.15 -2.01 -6.18
N ALA A 255 -13.44 -2.23 -5.10
CA ALA A 255 -12.07 -1.77 -4.93
C ALA A 255 -11.21 -2.83 -4.26
N CYS A 256 -9.92 -2.81 -4.53
CA CYS A 256 -8.94 -3.75 -4.00
C CYS A 256 -7.83 -3.02 -3.24
N ASP A 257 -7.15 -3.72 -2.34
CA ASP A 257 -6.07 -3.16 -1.54
C ASP A 257 -4.76 -2.95 -2.34
N LEU A 258 -3.68 -2.64 -1.63
CA LEU A 258 -2.34 -2.45 -2.22
C LEU A 258 -1.81 -3.70 -2.94
N LEU A 259 -2.23 -4.91 -2.57
CA LEU A 259 -1.85 -6.12 -3.30
C LEU A 259 -2.58 -6.20 -4.64
N GLY A 260 -3.86 -5.80 -4.68
CA GLY A 260 -4.58 -5.61 -5.94
C GLY A 260 -3.97 -4.50 -6.80
N LEU A 261 -3.47 -3.42 -6.20
CA LEU A 261 -2.76 -2.37 -6.93
C LEU A 261 -1.45 -2.87 -7.56
N LEU A 262 -0.71 -3.77 -6.89
CA LEU A 262 0.48 -4.42 -7.46
C LEU A 262 0.16 -5.21 -8.73
N ASP A 263 -1.03 -5.81 -8.84
CA ASP A 263 -1.48 -6.50 -10.06
C ASP A 263 -1.77 -5.54 -11.21
N MET A 264 -2.13 -4.28 -10.89
CA MET A 264 -2.37 -3.24 -11.89
C MET A 264 -1.13 -2.44 -12.28
N ALA A 265 0.00 -2.66 -11.60
CA ALA A 265 1.27 -1.99 -11.86
C ALA A 265 2.03 -2.63 -13.02
N SER A 266 3.06 -1.95 -13.52
CA SER A 266 3.95 -2.54 -14.53
C SER A 266 4.66 -3.78 -13.97
N LYS A 267 4.98 -4.74 -14.85
CA LYS A 267 5.80 -5.89 -14.48
C LYS A 267 7.10 -5.45 -13.81
N TYR A 268 7.58 -6.27 -12.88
CA TYR A 268 8.94 -6.18 -12.38
C TYR A 268 9.83 -7.06 -13.26
N GLU A 269 10.98 -6.53 -13.69
CA GLU A 269 11.88 -7.23 -14.61
C GLU A 269 12.62 -8.41 -13.96
N GLY A 270 12.55 -8.56 -12.63
CA GLY A 270 13.22 -9.63 -11.89
C GLY A 270 14.74 -9.49 -11.89
N GLY A 271 15.45 -10.57 -11.56
CA GLY A 271 16.90 -10.53 -11.38
C GLY A 271 17.53 -11.86 -11.00
N MET A 272 18.86 -11.93 -11.03
CA MET A 272 19.63 -13.00 -10.40
C MET A 272 20.28 -12.43 -9.15
N PHE A 273 20.01 -13.03 -8.00
CA PHE A 273 20.51 -12.60 -6.70
C PHE A 273 21.49 -13.63 -6.15
N ASP A 274 22.62 -13.15 -5.63
CA ASP A 274 23.65 -14.00 -5.02
C ASP A 274 23.92 -13.54 -3.58
N GLY A 275 22.90 -13.64 -2.73
CA GLY A 275 22.99 -13.23 -1.32
C GLY A 275 22.80 -11.74 -1.09
N ALA A 276 22.01 -11.06 -1.94
CA ALA A 276 21.66 -9.66 -1.75
C ALA A 276 20.77 -9.52 -0.50
N ALA A 277 20.98 -8.48 0.32
CA ALA A 277 20.13 -8.25 1.48
C ALA A 277 18.68 -7.98 1.05
N ALA A 278 17.69 -8.53 1.76
CA ALA A 278 16.27 -8.37 1.45
C ALA A 278 15.86 -6.90 1.28
N SER A 279 16.39 -6.00 2.10
CA SER A 279 16.22 -4.54 2.03
C SER A 279 16.67 -3.91 0.70
N SER A 280 17.62 -4.53 -0.01
CA SER A 280 18.07 -4.07 -1.33
C SER A 280 17.23 -4.61 -2.49
N VAL A 281 16.50 -5.71 -2.28
CA VAL A 281 15.70 -6.38 -3.31
C VAL A 281 14.27 -5.85 -3.35
N ILE A 282 13.65 -5.66 -2.19
CA ILE A 282 12.24 -5.22 -2.07
C ILE A 282 11.91 -3.89 -2.78
N PRO A 283 12.78 -2.86 -2.85
CA PRO A 283 12.43 -1.60 -3.51
C PRO A 283 12.12 -1.80 -4.99
N GLY A 284 12.84 -2.70 -5.67
CA GLY A 284 12.60 -3.04 -7.07
C GLY A 284 11.22 -3.68 -7.29
N ILE A 285 10.83 -4.59 -6.39
CA ILE A 285 9.54 -5.31 -6.42
C ILE A 285 8.37 -4.34 -6.16
N MET A 286 8.51 -3.46 -5.17
CA MET A 286 7.43 -2.54 -4.76
C MET A 286 7.29 -1.34 -5.70
N GLY A 287 8.39 -0.84 -6.29
CA GLY A 287 8.35 0.35 -7.13
C GLY A 287 7.92 1.58 -6.31
N SER A 288 6.85 2.26 -6.74
CA SER A 288 6.29 3.41 -6.02
C SER A 288 5.30 3.03 -4.92
N ILE A 289 4.94 1.75 -4.78
CA ILE A 289 3.93 1.32 -3.81
C ILE A 289 4.52 1.39 -2.40
N PRO A 290 3.88 2.09 -1.44
CA PRO A 290 4.40 2.25 -0.09
C PRO A 290 4.46 0.92 0.64
N TYR A 291 5.57 0.68 1.35
CA TYR A 291 5.79 -0.54 2.11
C TYR A 291 6.63 -0.30 3.36
N ASN A 292 6.54 -1.23 4.30
CA ASN A 292 7.39 -1.33 5.48
C ASN A 292 7.97 -2.74 5.55
N LEU A 293 9.31 -2.85 5.56
CA LEU A 293 10.02 -4.10 5.79
C LEU A 293 10.53 -4.12 7.22
N ASP A 294 10.15 -5.15 7.97
CA ASP A 294 10.58 -5.32 9.35
C ASP A 294 12.12 -5.46 9.43
N PRO A 295 12.79 -4.77 10.37
CA PRO A 295 14.25 -4.86 10.54
C PRO A 295 14.80 -6.29 10.70
N ALA A 296 14.02 -7.21 11.28
CA ALA A 296 14.41 -8.62 11.44
C ALA A 296 14.59 -9.33 10.08
N LEU A 297 13.90 -8.86 9.04
CA LEU A 297 13.99 -9.42 7.69
C LEU A 297 14.99 -8.67 6.80
N ALA A 298 15.35 -7.42 7.15
CA ALA A 298 16.11 -6.51 6.29
C ALA A 298 17.46 -7.05 5.80
N SER A 299 18.15 -7.85 6.63
CA SER A 299 19.46 -8.44 6.33
C SER A 299 19.40 -9.89 5.83
N VAL A 300 18.21 -10.49 5.69
CA VAL A 300 18.08 -11.86 5.19
C VAL A 300 18.62 -11.93 3.76
N PRO A 301 19.57 -12.84 3.46
CA PRO A 301 20.16 -12.93 2.14
C PRO A 301 19.20 -13.60 1.15
N VAL A 302 18.85 -12.87 0.09
CA VAL A 302 18.06 -13.36 -1.04
C VAL A 302 19.00 -13.93 -2.09
N LYS A 303 18.76 -15.19 -2.47
CA LYS A 303 19.58 -15.92 -3.44
C LYS A 303 18.71 -16.72 -4.40
N GLY A 304 19.08 -16.70 -5.67
CA GLY A 304 18.35 -17.40 -6.73
C GLY A 304 17.91 -16.46 -7.84
N TRP A 305 17.07 -16.99 -8.71
CA TRP A 305 16.53 -16.26 -9.85
C TRP A 305 15.12 -15.80 -9.55
N LEU A 306 14.79 -14.56 -9.90
CA LEU A 306 13.43 -14.06 -9.91
C LEU A 306 13.06 -13.75 -11.37
N PRO A 307 12.09 -14.46 -11.97
CA PRO A 307 11.63 -14.18 -13.33
C PRO A 307 10.97 -12.81 -13.43
N ALA A 308 10.88 -12.28 -14.64
CA ALA A 308 10.08 -11.10 -14.92
C ALA A 308 8.59 -11.46 -14.77
N ALA A 309 7.89 -10.81 -13.84
CA ALA A 309 6.51 -11.16 -13.48
C ALA A 309 5.73 -9.93 -12.99
N GLY A 310 4.43 -10.12 -12.73
CA GLY A 310 3.64 -9.12 -11.99
C GLY A 310 4.23 -8.91 -10.59
N ARG A 311 4.15 -7.68 -10.08
CA ARG A 311 4.83 -7.30 -8.83
C ARG A 311 4.35 -8.12 -7.62
N ARG A 312 3.05 -8.47 -7.56
CA ARG A 312 2.51 -9.33 -6.50
C ARG A 312 3.10 -10.74 -6.53
N ALA A 313 3.28 -11.34 -7.72
CA ALA A 313 3.94 -12.64 -7.85
C ALA A 313 5.42 -12.58 -7.44
N SER A 314 6.10 -11.48 -7.78
CA SER A 314 7.47 -11.25 -7.31
C SER A 314 7.55 -11.06 -5.78
N LEU A 315 6.58 -10.36 -5.19
CA LEU A 315 6.48 -10.18 -3.74
C LEU A 315 6.21 -11.51 -3.03
N GLN A 316 5.38 -12.38 -3.60
CA GLN A 316 5.09 -13.72 -3.08
C GLN A 316 6.36 -14.57 -3.00
N GLN A 317 7.11 -14.68 -4.09
CA GLN A 317 8.41 -15.37 -4.13
C GLN A 317 9.39 -14.82 -3.08
N PHE A 318 9.43 -13.51 -2.95
CA PHE A 318 10.30 -12.83 -1.98
C PHE A 318 9.89 -13.14 -0.55
N ALA A 319 8.62 -12.92 -0.19
CA ALA A 319 8.09 -13.11 1.16
C ALA A 319 8.25 -14.57 1.62
N PHE A 320 7.92 -15.52 0.75
CA PHE A 320 8.10 -16.95 1.00
C PHE A 320 9.58 -17.30 1.26
N ALA A 321 10.51 -16.76 0.45
CA ALA A 321 11.94 -17.06 0.59
C ALA A 321 12.59 -16.44 1.83
N VAL A 322 12.07 -15.31 2.33
CA VAL A 322 12.57 -14.64 3.54
C VAL A 322 11.82 -15.04 4.82
N GLY A 323 10.72 -15.81 4.72
CA GLY A 323 9.89 -16.21 5.86
C GLY A 323 9.08 -15.06 6.45
N GLY A 324 8.65 -14.11 5.62
CA GLY A 324 7.82 -12.98 6.04
C GLY A 324 6.34 -13.19 5.70
N VAL A 325 5.45 -12.66 6.53
CA VAL A 325 4.02 -12.50 6.24
C VAL A 325 3.76 -11.12 5.64
N VAL A 326 2.87 -11.06 4.65
CA VAL A 326 2.50 -9.82 3.94
C VAL A 326 1.10 -9.38 4.36
N ILE A 327 0.97 -8.15 4.89
CA ILE A 327 -0.32 -7.64 5.40
C ILE A 327 -0.55 -6.19 4.97
N THR A 328 -1.77 -5.90 4.50
CA THR A 328 -2.21 -4.58 4.05
C THR A 328 -3.38 -4.02 4.86
N SER A 329 -4.22 -4.88 5.43
CA SER A 329 -5.39 -4.47 6.23
C SER A 329 -4.97 -3.58 7.40
N GLY A 330 -5.75 -2.52 7.63
CA GLY A 330 -5.50 -1.52 8.66
C GLY A 330 -4.22 -0.69 8.48
N ARG A 331 -3.62 -0.71 7.28
CA ARG A 331 -2.33 -0.06 6.99
C ARG A 331 -2.38 0.77 5.70
N ARG A 332 -1.56 1.83 5.63
CA ARG A 332 -1.40 2.69 4.43
C ARG A 332 -0.26 2.23 3.51
N GLY A 333 0.35 1.09 3.83
CA GLY A 333 1.44 0.49 3.07
C GLY A 333 1.43 -1.03 3.26
N VAL A 334 2.14 -1.73 2.39
CA VAL A 334 2.34 -3.18 2.50
C VAL A 334 3.33 -3.47 3.63
N SER A 335 2.89 -4.18 4.67
CA SER A 335 3.76 -4.63 5.76
C SER A 335 4.35 -5.99 5.42
N ILE A 336 5.66 -6.15 5.59
CA ILE A 336 6.39 -7.41 5.43
C ILE A 336 7.17 -7.66 6.71
N ALA A 337 6.71 -8.61 7.53
CA ALA A 337 7.26 -8.85 8.87
C ALA A 337 7.29 -10.34 9.20
N PRO A 338 8.06 -10.79 10.21
CA PRO A 338 7.90 -12.13 10.75
C PRO A 338 6.48 -12.36 11.26
N LEU A 339 5.97 -13.58 11.15
CA LEU A 339 4.64 -13.92 11.70
C LEU A 339 4.66 -13.78 13.23
N PRO A 340 3.73 -13.02 13.83
CA PRO A 340 3.61 -12.95 15.29
C PRO A 340 3.35 -14.34 15.89
N ALA A 341 4.05 -14.66 16.97
CA ALA A 341 3.95 -15.94 17.69
C ALA A 341 3.62 -15.77 19.20
N THR A 342 3.30 -14.54 19.63
CA THR A 342 2.99 -14.20 21.02
C THR A 342 1.65 -13.49 21.10
N PRO A 343 0.76 -13.85 22.05
CA PRO A 343 -0.58 -13.29 22.12
C PRO A 343 -0.57 -11.79 22.38
N SER A 344 -1.19 -11.03 21.48
CA SER A 344 -1.44 -9.59 21.64
C SER A 344 -2.70 -9.32 22.48
N SER A 345 -3.67 -10.23 22.47
CA SER A 345 -4.91 -10.12 23.25
C SER A 345 -5.60 -11.48 23.46
N ILE A 346 -6.66 -11.49 24.29
CA ILE A 346 -7.53 -12.65 24.50
C ILE A 346 -8.99 -12.28 24.19
N ILE A 347 -9.55 -12.82 23.10
CA ILE A 347 -10.97 -12.77 22.74
C ILE A 347 -11.75 -13.76 23.63
N GLY A 348 -12.02 -13.33 24.87
CA GLY A 348 -12.69 -14.14 25.88
C GLY A 348 -14.19 -14.39 25.63
N ASN A 349 -14.79 -15.24 26.46
CA ASN A 349 -16.21 -15.66 26.38
C ASN A 349 -17.23 -14.50 26.30
N THR A 350 -16.93 -13.34 26.90
CA THR A 350 -17.82 -12.17 26.84
C THR A 350 -17.83 -11.48 25.48
N ARG A 351 -16.85 -11.78 24.61
CA ARG A 351 -16.69 -11.23 23.27
C ARG A 351 -17.02 -12.22 22.16
N VAL A 352 -17.01 -13.52 22.45
CA VAL A 352 -17.37 -14.58 21.50
C VAL A 352 -18.87 -14.85 21.56
N TYR A 353 -19.53 -14.87 20.40
CA TYR A 353 -20.95 -15.22 20.29
C TYR A 353 -21.13 -16.74 20.27
N ALA A 354 -22.33 -17.19 20.68
CA ALA A 354 -22.70 -18.60 20.60
C ALA A 354 -22.65 -19.12 19.14
N GLY A 355 -22.31 -20.40 18.98
CA GLY A 355 -22.20 -21.06 17.67
C GLY A 355 -20.80 -20.96 17.04
N SER A 356 -19.75 -20.89 17.86
CA SER A 356 -18.38 -21.03 17.36
C SER A 356 -18.10 -22.48 16.94
N GLU A 357 -17.29 -22.67 15.91
CA GLU A 357 -16.94 -23.96 15.33
C GLU A 357 -15.43 -24.18 15.39
N LEU A 358 -15.00 -25.43 15.52
CA LEU A 358 -13.61 -25.84 15.39
C LEU A 358 -13.49 -26.76 14.19
N GLU A 359 -12.93 -26.24 13.11
CA GLU A 359 -12.62 -26.99 11.91
C GLU A 359 -11.24 -27.66 12.06
N GLN A 360 -11.12 -28.90 11.59
CA GLN A 360 -9.85 -29.62 11.52
C GLN A 360 -9.60 -30.03 10.08
N SER A 361 -8.52 -29.51 9.50
CA SER A 361 -8.07 -29.85 8.15
C SER A 361 -7.34 -31.20 8.12
N SER A 362 -7.04 -31.70 6.91
CA SER A 362 -6.35 -32.97 6.71
C SER A 362 -4.96 -32.98 7.37
N PHE A 363 -4.62 -34.08 8.03
CA PHE A 363 -3.31 -34.29 8.61
C PHE A 363 -2.22 -34.32 7.54
N VAL A 364 -1.27 -33.38 7.61
CA VAL A 364 -0.14 -33.30 6.69
C VAL A 364 0.94 -34.29 7.15
N THR A 365 1.21 -35.31 6.32
CA THR A 365 2.19 -36.36 6.62
C THR A 365 3.63 -35.93 6.36
N GLY A 366 3.83 -34.86 5.59
CA GLY A 366 5.14 -34.27 5.35
C GLY A 366 5.09 -33.03 4.48
N VAL A 367 6.19 -32.32 4.44
CA VAL A 367 6.39 -31.13 3.60
C VAL A 367 7.62 -31.31 2.74
N GLU A 368 7.53 -30.88 1.48
CA GLU A 368 8.64 -30.86 0.55
C GLU A 368 8.86 -29.45 -0.01
N VAL A 369 10.12 -29.05 -0.10
CA VAL A 369 10.51 -27.77 -0.70
C VAL A 369 11.64 -28.01 -1.69
N LYS A 370 11.47 -27.49 -2.91
CA LYS A 370 12.48 -27.58 -3.96
C LYS A 370 13.41 -26.36 -3.90
N ALA A 371 14.70 -26.61 -3.70
CA ALA A 371 15.74 -25.61 -3.77
C ALA A 371 16.41 -25.59 -5.15
N ARG A 372 16.80 -24.39 -5.60
CA ARG A 372 17.49 -24.18 -6.89
C ARG A 372 18.83 -23.48 -6.72
N SER A 373 19.78 -23.87 -7.56
CA SER A 373 21.03 -23.15 -7.74
C SER A 373 21.28 -22.91 -9.23
N TYR A 374 21.86 -21.77 -9.57
CA TYR A 374 22.03 -21.33 -10.95
C TYR A 374 23.50 -21.11 -11.25
N LYS A 375 23.96 -21.58 -12.42
CA LYS A 375 25.32 -21.36 -12.91
C LYS A 375 25.30 -21.08 -14.41
N LEU A 376 26.14 -20.16 -14.87
CA LEU A 376 26.31 -19.91 -16.30
C LEU A 376 26.80 -21.19 -17.01
N ALA A 377 26.20 -21.47 -18.16
CA ALA A 377 26.67 -22.47 -19.10
C ALA A 377 27.97 -22.04 -19.79
N ALA A 378 28.51 -22.90 -20.64
CA ALA A 378 29.64 -22.57 -21.51
C ALA A 378 29.19 -22.12 -22.92
N GLU A 379 27.99 -22.50 -23.33
CA GLU A 379 27.46 -22.24 -24.67
C GLU A 379 26.90 -20.82 -24.77
N VAL A 380 27.03 -20.25 -25.97
CA VAL A 380 26.52 -18.92 -26.31
C VAL A 380 25.35 -19.09 -27.26
N ASP A 381 24.17 -18.73 -26.80
CA ASP A 381 22.92 -18.79 -27.55
C ASP A 381 22.69 -17.48 -28.32
N GLU A 382 22.08 -17.60 -29.50
CA GLU A 382 21.53 -16.47 -30.22
C GLU A 382 20.10 -16.21 -29.74
N LEU A 383 19.88 -15.04 -29.13
CA LEU A 383 18.61 -14.68 -28.48
C LEU A 383 17.72 -13.81 -29.37
N TYR A 384 18.32 -13.12 -30.34
CA TYR A 384 17.63 -12.25 -31.29
C TYR A 384 18.54 -12.01 -32.51
N SER A 385 17.98 -12.01 -33.73
CA SER A 385 18.75 -11.74 -34.95
C SER A 385 17.84 -11.26 -36.07
N GLU A 386 17.61 -9.95 -36.13
CA GLU A 386 16.74 -9.34 -37.13
C GLU A 386 17.21 -7.94 -37.53
N LYS A 387 16.69 -7.43 -38.66
CA LYS A 387 16.91 -6.04 -39.08
C LYS A 387 16.13 -5.09 -38.18
N LEU A 388 16.82 -4.21 -37.48
CA LEU A 388 16.22 -3.29 -36.51
C LEU A 388 16.46 -1.83 -36.87
N ASN A 389 15.39 -1.05 -36.99
CA ASN A 389 15.42 0.41 -37.06
C ASN A 389 14.58 0.98 -35.92
N GLY A 390 15.22 1.57 -34.92
CA GLY A 390 14.57 1.97 -33.66
C GLY A 390 14.96 1.04 -32.50
N THR A 391 14.05 0.88 -31.53
CA THR A 391 14.30 0.13 -30.28
C THR A 391 13.37 -1.08 -30.15
N VAL A 392 13.88 -2.19 -29.62
CA VAL A 392 13.09 -3.39 -29.29
C VAL A 392 13.48 -3.92 -27.91
N LYS A 393 12.49 -4.40 -27.13
CA LYS A 393 12.72 -5.16 -25.90
C LYS A 393 12.57 -6.65 -26.20
N VAL A 394 13.64 -7.41 -25.98
CA VAL A 394 13.66 -8.87 -26.08
C VAL A 394 13.51 -9.43 -24.65
N GLU A 395 12.45 -10.18 -24.39
CA GLU A 395 12.20 -10.85 -23.10
C GLU A 395 12.63 -12.32 -23.20
N PHE A 396 13.27 -12.83 -22.15
CA PHE A 396 13.75 -14.21 -22.09
C PHE A 396 12.85 -15.05 -21.18
N SER A 397 12.56 -16.28 -21.60
CA SER A 397 11.84 -17.26 -20.77
C SER A 397 12.72 -17.91 -19.69
N GLU A 398 14.04 -17.77 -19.82
CA GLU A 398 15.05 -18.34 -18.93
C GLU A 398 16.13 -17.29 -18.63
N PRO A 399 16.88 -17.42 -17.52
CA PRO A 399 17.90 -16.44 -17.18
C PRO A 399 19.13 -16.53 -18.10
N TYR A 400 19.58 -15.40 -18.62
CA TYR A 400 20.82 -15.27 -19.42
C TYR A 400 21.79 -14.25 -18.80
N GLY A 401 23.09 -14.53 -18.90
CA GLY A 401 24.18 -13.60 -18.59
C GLY A 401 25.07 -13.38 -19.81
N GLY A 402 26.15 -12.61 -19.64
CA GLY A 402 27.15 -12.43 -20.70
C GLY A 402 26.62 -11.79 -22.00
N LEU A 403 25.54 -11.00 -21.90
CA LEU A 403 24.85 -10.47 -23.08
C LEU A 403 25.73 -9.53 -23.92
N THR A 404 25.82 -9.83 -25.22
CA THR A 404 26.57 -9.06 -26.23
C THR A 404 25.71 -8.83 -27.47
N ALA A 405 25.88 -7.68 -28.13
CA ALA A 405 25.17 -7.36 -29.36
C ALA A 405 26.13 -6.92 -30.47
N THR A 406 25.82 -7.28 -31.71
CA THR A 406 26.51 -6.83 -32.93
C THR A 406 25.51 -6.17 -33.88
N GLY A 407 25.98 -5.24 -34.72
CA GLY A 407 25.13 -4.51 -35.67
C GLY A 407 24.19 -3.46 -35.06
N GLY A 408 24.21 -3.31 -33.73
CA GLY A 408 23.44 -2.34 -32.94
C GLY A 408 24.02 -2.19 -31.53
N THR A 409 23.26 -1.61 -30.61
CA THR A 409 23.70 -1.37 -29.22
C THR A 409 22.68 -1.88 -28.21
N ILE A 410 23.16 -2.39 -27.08
CA ILE A 410 22.31 -2.69 -25.92
C ILE A 410 22.10 -1.39 -25.14
N VAL A 411 20.85 -0.94 -25.06
CA VAL A 411 20.45 0.27 -24.32
C VAL A 411 20.31 -0.03 -22.83
N SER A 412 19.67 -1.15 -22.48
CA SER A 412 19.56 -1.66 -21.11
C SER A 412 19.44 -3.19 -21.13
N LYS A 413 19.79 -3.85 -20.02
CA LYS A 413 19.69 -5.31 -19.92
C LYS A 413 19.52 -5.77 -18.47
N GLY A 414 18.90 -6.93 -18.32
CA GLY A 414 18.87 -7.73 -17.11
C GLY A 414 19.12 -9.19 -17.44
N VAL A 415 18.89 -10.09 -16.47
CA VAL A 415 18.99 -11.54 -16.75
C VAL A 415 17.76 -12.09 -17.48
N ASN A 416 16.66 -11.33 -17.51
CA ASN A 416 15.38 -11.71 -18.11
C ASN A 416 15.05 -10.92 -19.39
N TYR A 417 15.86 -9.92 -19.76
CA TYR A 417 15.59 -9.09 -20.93
C TYR A 417 16.83 -8.35 -21.44
N ALA A 418 16.75 -7.87 -22.68
CA ALA A 418 17.61 -6.82 -23.21
C ALA A 418 16.82 -5.84 -24.08
N VAL A 419 17.11 -4.54 -23.95
CA VAL A 419 16.61 -3.49 -24.86
C VAL A 419 17.72 -3.18 -25.85
N LEU A 420 17.43 -3.34 -27.14
CA LEU A 420 18.35 -3.14 -28.24
C LEU A 420 17.94 -1.90 -29.04
N SER A 421 18.92 -1.21 -29.63
CA SER A 421 18.68 -0.18 -30.64
C SER A 421 19.50 -0.43 -31.91
N GLY A 422 18.90 -0.15 -33.07
CA GLY A 422 19.52 -0.32 -34.38
C GLY A 422 19.16 0.81 -35.35
N THR A 423 19.99 0.98 -36.37
CA THR A 423 19.88 2.04 -37.40
C THR A 423 19.49 1.49 -38.78
N GLY A 424 18.82 0.35 -38.82
CA GLY A 424 18.36 -0.33 -40.04
C GLY A 424 19.28 -1.45 -40.55
N SER A 425 20.28 -1.86 -39.77
CA SER A 425 21.08 -3.06 -40.04
C SER A 425 20.57 -4.28 -39.25
N THR A 426 21.03 -5.48 -39.60
CA THR A 426 20.77 -6.69 -38.78
C THR A 426 21.48 -6.54 -37.43
N VAL A 427 20.71 -6.62 -36.36
CA VAL A 427 21.18 -6.63 -34.97
C VAL A 427 21.08 -8.05 -34.46
N THR A 428 22.19 -8.60 -33.97
CA THR A 428 22.22 -9.93 -33.36
C THR A 428 22.57 -9.80 -31.88
N LEU A 429 21.74 -10.37 -31.01
CA LEU A 429 21.95 -10.48 -29.57
C LEU A 429 22.35 -11.91 -29.23
N LYS A 430 23.42 -12.05 -28.46
CA LYS A 430 23.91 -13.32 -27.92
C LYS A 430 23.99 -13.29 -26.41
N GLY A 431 23.80 -14.43 -25.77
CA GLY A 431 23.87 -14.58 -24.32
C GLY A 431 24.28 -15.98 -23.88
N ILE A 432 24.64 -16.12 -22.62
CA ILE A 432 25.01 -17.40 -22.00
C ILE A 432 23.90 -17.77 -21.01
N LYS A 433 23.26 -18.92 -21.21
CA LYS A 433 22.17 -19.39 -20.34
C LYS A 433 22.67 -19.70 -18.93
N TYR A 434 21.84 -19.46 -17.91
CA TYR A 434 22.03 -20.04 -16.59
C TYR A 434 21.35 -21.40 -16.51
N ASN A 435 22.13 -22.45 -16.27
CA ASN A 435 21.61 -23.78 -15.96
C ASN A 435 21.20 -23.85 -14.49
N SER A 436 20.02 -24.41 -14.23
CA SER A 436 19.51 -24.66 -12.88
C SER A 436 19.78 -26.09 -12.44
N THR A 437 20.25 -26.27 -11.20
CA THR A 437 20.23 -27.55 -10.49
C THR A 437 19.17 -27.50 -9.41
N GLU A 438 18.25 -28.46 -9.43
CA GLU A 438 17.15 -28.59 -8.47
C GLU A 438 17.44 -29.71 -7.46
N ILE A 439 17.16 -29.47 -6.19
CA ILE A 439 17.28 -30.46 -5.11
C ILE A 439 16.00 -30.40 -4.28
N LEU A 440 15.37 -31.56 -4.09
CA LEU A 440 14.18 -31.70 -3.24
C LEU A 440 14.60 -31.95 -1.80
N TYR A 441 14.08 -31.15 -0.88
CA TYR A 441 14.23 -31.34 0.56
C TYR A 441 12.88 -31.72 1.15
N SER A 442 12.85 -32.69 2.06
CA SER A 442 11.63 -33.18 2.68
C SER A 442 11.75 -33.21 4.20
N LYS A 443 10.61 -33.00 4.88
CA LYS A 443 10.47 -33.18 6.32
C LYS A 443 9.18 -33.95 6.58
N GLU A 444 9.32 -35.16 7.10
CA GLU A 444 8.18 -35.99 7.50
C GLU A 444 7.62 -35.56 8.85
N ASN A 445 6.31 -35.73 9.03
CA ASN A 445 5.65 -35.52 10.30
C ASN A 445 5.90 -36.74 11.21
N PRO A 446 6.56 -36.59 12.38
CA PRO A 446 6.89 -37.70 13.27
C PRO A 446 5.65 -38.31 13.92
N ASP A 447 4.53 -37.58 13.95
CA ASP A 447 3.26 -38.04 14.53
C ASP A 447 2.44 -38.91 13.56
N ARG A 448 2.94 -39.12 12.33
CA ARG A 448 2.32 -39.97 11.32
C ARG A 448 2.14 -41.39 11.84
N ASN A 449 0.92 -41.89 11.81
CA ASN A 449 0.59 -43.27 12.13
C ASN A 449 0.44 -44.14 10.84
N ALA A 450 0.43 -45.46 11.00
CA ALA A 450 0.36 -46.40 9.87
C ALA A 450 -0.99 -46.39 9.11
N ALA A 451 -2.04 -45.81 9.69
CA ALA A 451 -3.35 -45.67 9.07
C ALA A 451 -3.53 -44.32 8.35
N ASP A 452 -2.61 -43.35 8.54
CA ASP A 452 -2.67 -42.06 7.86
C ASP A 452 -2.33 -42.22 6.37
N ALA A 453 -3.26 -41.78 5.53
CA ALA A 453 -3.03 -41.70 4.09
C ALA A 453 -1.93 -40.65 3.80
N ASP A 454 -1.10 -40.93 2.80
CA ASP A 454 -0.06 -39.99 2.36
C ASP A 454 -0.70 -38.65 1.94
N TYR A 455 -0.29 -37.58 2.62
CA TYR A 455 -0.63 -36.21 2.29
C TYR A 455 0.59 -35.31 2.47
N VAL A 456 1.45 -35.30 1.44
CA VAL A 456 2.66 -34.48 1.39
C VAL A 456 2.37 -33.19 0.64
N VAL A 457 2.69 -32.04 1.25
CA VAL A 457 2.53 -30.72 0.63
C VAL A 457 3.87 -30.28 0.02
N SER A 458 3.90 -29.98 -1.28
CA SER A 458 5.16 -29.69 -1.99
C SER A 458 5.19 -28.27 -2.58
N TYR A 459 6.29 -27.55 -2.34
CA TYR A 459 6.58 -26.22 -2.88
C TYR A 459 7.66 -26.28 -3.94
N ASN A 460 7.22 -26.30 -5.20
CA ASN A 460 8.12 -26.56 -6.33
C ASN A 460 8.49 -25.31 -7.12
N ASP A 461 7.71 -24.24 -7.07
CA ASP A 461 7.87 -23.11 -7.99
C ASP A 461 8.61 -21.91 -7.38
N MET A 462 9.12 -22.05 -6.16
CA MET A 462 9.84 -20.98 -5.45
C MET A 462 11.29 -20.88 -5.94
N THR A 463 11.58 -19.94 -6.83
CA THR A 463 12.89 -19.79 -7.50
C THR A 463 13.92 -19.02 -6.67
N LEU A 464 13.46 -18.35 -5.61
CA LEU A 464 14.30 -17.72 -4.58
C LEU A 464 14.60 -18.65 -3.38
N VAL A 465 14.13 -19.90 -3.41
CA VAL A 465 14.57 -20.94 -2.47
C VAL A 465 15.83 -21.60 -3.03
N SER A 466 16.90 -21.50 -2.27
CA SER A 466 18.24 -21.99 -2.59
C SER A 466 18.73 -22.94 -1.49
N PRO A 467 19.81 -23.70 -1.74
CA PRO A 467 20.41 -24.54 -0.70
C PRO A 467 20.85 -23.75 0.56
N THR A 468 20.94 -22.43 0.49
CA THR A 468 21.33 -21.57 1.63
C THR A 468 20.18 -21.30 2.60
N ASN A 469 18.94 -21.15 2.11
CA ASN A 469 17.76 -20.82 2.94
C ASN A 469 16.73 -21.95 3.04
N VAL A 470 16.85 -23.02 2.26
CA VAL A 470 15.85 -24.11 2.20
C VAL A 470 15.53 -24.73 3.56
N ASN A 471 16.50 -24.89 4.46
CA ASN A 471 16.24 -25.49 5.78
C ASN A 471 15.31 -24.60 6.63
N SER A 472 15.52 -23.29 6.61
CA SER A 472 14.66 -22.33 7.32
C SER A 472 13.27 -22.30 6.70
N VAL A 473 13.18 -22.27 5.37
CA VAL A 473 11.91 -22.29 4.63
C VAL A 473 11.14 -23.59 4.88
N LEU A 474 11.81 -24.74 4.82
CA LEU A 474 11.22 -26.05 5.06
C LEU A 474 10.66 -26.17 6.49
N ASN A 475 11.42 -25.71 7.49
CA ASN A 475 10.93 -25.69 8.87
C ASN A 475 9.72 -24.78 9.01
N HIS A 476 9.77 -23.57 8.45
CA HIS A 476 8.65 -22.64 8.49
C HIS A 476 7.38 -23.21 7.82
N CYS A 477 7.53 -23.82 6.63
CA CYS A 477 6.43 -24.50 5.94
C CYS A 477 5.86 -25.64 6.79
N TYR A 478 6.72 -26.46 7.40
CA TYR A 478 6.33 -27.57 8.27
C TYR A 478 5.57 -27.09 9.52
N ASP A 479 6.12 -26.08 10.22
CA ASP A 479 5.55 -25.55 11.47
C ASP A 479 4.16 -24.95 11.24
N LEU A 480 3.92 -24.35 10.07
CA LEU A 480 2.60 -23.84 9.71
C LEU A 480 1.65 -24.93 9.20
N ARG A 481 2.13 -25.88 8.38
CA ARG A 481 1.27 -26.92 7.79
C ARG A 481 0.83 -27.99 8.78
N ARG A 482 1.51 -28.13 9.92
CA ARG A 482 1.04 -28.97 11.02
C ARG A 482 -0.11 -28.35 11.82
N ARG A 483 -0.34 -27.03 11.71
CA ARG A 483 -1.50 -26.36 12.32
C ARG A 483 -2.75 -26.71 11.52
N THR A 484 -3.52 -27.68 12.02
CA THR A 484 -4.69 -28.20 11.30
C THR A 484 -6.01 -27.66 11.83
N ARG A 485 -6.00 -27.02 13.00
CA ARG A 485 -7.20 -26.57 13.69
C ARG A 485 -7.46 -25.10 13.42
N THR A 486 -8.69 -24.77 13.04
CA THR A 486 -9.14 -23.38 12.83
C THR A 486 -10.40 -23.14 13.64
N VAL A 487 -10.38 -22.14 14.52
CA VAL A 487 -11.60 -21.68 15.21
C VAL A 487 -12.31 -20.67 14.33
N LYS A 488 -13.59 -20.94 14.02
CA LYS A 488 -14.48 -19.99 13.34
C LYS A 488 -15.48 -19.45 14.35
N ALA A 489 -15.47 -18.15 14.55
CA ALA A 489 -16.30 -17.53 15.57
C ALA A 489 -16.82 -16.17 15.11
N LYS A 490 -18.05 -15.83 15.48
CA LYS A 490 -18.48 -14.44 15.49
C LYS A 490 -18.01 -13.80 16.79
N ALA A 491 -17.26 -12.70 16.72
CA ALA A 491 -16.66 -12.07 17.89
C ALA A 491 -16.74 -10.53 17.85
N LEU A 492 -16.85 -9.91 19.03
CA LEU A 492 -16.67 -8.47 19.22
C LEU A 492 -15.18 -8.12 19.13
N ILE A 493 -14.82 -7.31 18.13
CA ILE A 493 -13.45 -6.88 17.89
C ILE A 493 -13.15 -5.64 18.75
N GLY A 494 -12.08 -5.73 19.54
CA GLY A 494 -11.62 -4.69 20.48
C GLY A 494 -10.31 -4.02 20.06
N GLY A 495 -9.91 -4.16 18.80
CA GLY A 495 -8.65 -3.64 18.25
C GLY A 495 -7.76 -4.71 17.62
N GLU A 496 -8.14 -6.00 17.72
CA GLU A 496 -7.48 -7.10 17.02
C GLU A 496 -7.51 -6.90 15.51
N LYS A 497 -6.39 -7.21 14.85
CA LYS A 497 -6.21 -7.06 13.41
C LYS A 497 -5.81 -8.39 12.78
N ILE A 498 -5.98 -8.48 11.46
CA ILE A 498 -5.58 -9.65 10.72
C ILE A 498 -4.06 -9.90 10.82
N GLY A 499 -3.68 -11.16 10.99
CA GLY A 499 -2.32 -11.61 11.26
C GLY A 499 -1.91 -11.61 12.74
N ASP A 500 -2.66 -10.94 13.63
CA ASP A 500 -2.36 -10.94 15.06
C ASP A 500 -2.43 -12.36 15.63
N PHE A 501 -1.51 -12.67 16.54
CA PHE A 501 -1.59 -13.88 17.35
C PHE A 501 -2.44 -13.57 18.59
N VAL A 502 -3.52 -14.31 18.82
CA VAL A 502 -4.51 -14.04 19.88
C VAL A 502 -4.91 -15.32 20.59
N GLY A 503 -5.39 -15.19 21.82
CA GLY A 503 -6.20 -16.23 22.46
C GLY A 503 -7.67 -16.08 22.05
N VAL A 504 -8.34 -17.14 21.62
CA VAL A 504 -9.77 -17.17 21.30
C VAL A 504 -10.49 -18.17 22.19
N TRP A 505 -11.59 -17.74 22.81
CA TRP A 505 -12.41 -18.62 23.63
C TRP A 505 -13.17 -19.62 22.77
N TYR A 506 -13.05 -20.91 23.10
CA TYR A 506 -13.76 -22.01 22.46
C TYR A 506 -14.04 -23.12 23.49
N ASP A 507 -15.32 -23.47 23.65
CA ASP A 507 -15.81 -24.60 24.47
C ASP A 507 -15.16 -24.71 25.86
N GLY A 508 -15.24 -23.62 26.63
CA GLY A 508 -14.73 -23.57 28.00
C GLY A 508 -13.22 -23.35 28.14
N ASN A 509 -12.47 -23.33 27.02
CA ASN A 509 -11.02 -23.11 27.00
C ASN A 509 -10.64 -21.89 26.14
N VAL A 510 -9.37 -21.47 26.21
CA VAL A 510 -8.78 -20.49 25.30
C VAL A 510 -7.76 -21.20 24.43
N LEU A 511 -7.94 -21.11 23.12
CA LEU A 511 -7.00 -21.63 22.12
C LEU A 511 -6.20 -20.47 21.54
N TYR A 512 -4.95 -20.68 21.18
CA TYR A 512 -4.05 -19.61 20.72
C TYR A 512 -3.69 -19.80 19.26
N GLY A 513 -3.63 -18.71 18.49
CA GLY A 513 -3.34 -18.79 17.06
C GLY A 513 -3.38 -17.45 16.35
N ASN A 514 -3.13 -17.46 15.05
CA ASN A 514 -3.16 -16.25 14.22
C ASN A 514 -4.53 -16.02 13.60
N ILE A 515 -5.01 -14.78 13.59
CA ILE A 515 -6.22 -14.41 12.85
C ILE A 515 -5.90 -14.41 11.34
N VAL A 516 -6.49 -15.33 10.58
CA VAL A 516 -6.22 -15.51 9.14
C VAL A 516 -7.30 -14.93 8.23
N SER A 517 -8.50 -14.71 8.79
CA SER A 517 -9.62 -14.06 8.10
C SER A 517 -10.47 -13.26 9.09
N MET A 518 -10.97 -12.11 8.64
CA MET A 518 -11.96 -11.32 9.37
C MET A 518 -13.01 -10.84 8.38
N ASP A 519 -14.27 -11.21 8.55
CA ASP A 519 -15.39 -10.73 7.74
C ASP A 519 -16.23 -9.71 8.51
N TYR A 520 -16.12 -8.45 8.10
CA TYR A 520 -16.85 -7.34 8.70
C TYR A 520 -18.21 -7.17 8.02
N SER A 521 -19.26 -7.52 8.75
CA SER A 521 -20.61 -7.02 8.46
C SER A 521 -20.85 -5.77 9.33
N ILE A 522 -20.67 -4.59 8.74
CA ILE A 522 -20.81 -3.32 9.47
C ILE A 522 -22.29 -3.11 9.82
N SER A 523 -22.70 -3.66 10.96
CA SER A 523 -23.93 -3.33 11.69
C SER A 523 -23.52 -2.68 13.01
N ALA A 524 -24.42 -1.95 13.67
CA ALA A 524 -24.17 -0.99 14.75
C ALA A 524 -23.39 -1.48 16.02
N LYS A 525 -22.82 -2.69 16.02
CA LYS A 525 -21.81 -3.21 16.95
C LYS A 525 -20.73 -3.93 16.12
N THR A 526 -19.45 -3.59 16.33
CA THR A 526 -18.28 -4.11 15.60
C THR A 526 -18.03 -5.59 15.91
N ALA A 527 -18.88 -6.45 15.35
CA ALA A 527 -18.70 -7.88 15.35
C ALA A 527 -18.21 -8.33 13.98
N ALA A 528 -17.20 -9.19 13.95
CA ALA A 528 -16.71 -9.83 12.74
C ALA A 528 -16.85 -11.35 12.86
N ASN A 529 -17.01 -12.03 11.73
CA ASN A 529 -16.74 -13.47 11.68
C ASN A 529 -15.23 -13.61 11.51
N ILE A 530 -14.56 -14.27 12.45
CA ILE A 530 -13.11 -14.46 12.44
C ILE A 530 -12.78 -15.93 12.21
N GLU A 531 -11.67 -16.16 11.54
CA GLU A 531 -11.01 -17.47 11.47
C GLU A 531 -9.63 -17.36 12.13
N VAL A 532 -9.37 -18.20 13.14
CA VAL A 532 -8.12 -18.24 13.88
C VAL A 532 -7.44 -19.58 13.68
N LEU A 533 -6.28 -19.57 13.00
CA LEU A 533 -5.45 -20.76 12.79
C LEU A 533 -4.67 -21.07 14.06
N ILE A 534 -5.03 -22.17 14.73
CA ILE A 534 -4.55 -22.52 16.05
C ILE A 534 -3.13 -23.08 15.99
N ASP A 535 -2.30 -22.63 16.92
CA ASP A 535 -1.00 -23.21 17.22
C ASP A 535 -1.14 -24.16 18.42
N ASP A 536 -1.26 -25.46 18.15
CA ASP A 536 -1.42 -26.49 19.19
C ASP A 536 -0.17 -26.68 20.07
N GLU A 537 0.98 -26.17 19.64
CA GLU A 537 2.26 -26.24 20.38
C GLU A 537 2.48 -25.02 21.29
N TYR A 538 1.60 -24.03 21.25
CA TYR A 538 1.72 -22.86 22.12
C TYR A 538 1.40 -23.25 23.57
N GLU A 539 2.44 -23.36 24.39
CA GLU A 539 2.31 -23.53 25.83
C GLU A 539 2.09 -22.18 26.52
N VAL A 540 1.02 -22.07 27.31
CA VAL A 540 0.80 -20.90 28.17
C VAL A 540 1.84 -20.94 29.29
N THR A 541 2.94 -20.20 29.12
CA THR A 541 3.87 -19.94 30.23
C THR A 541 3.13 -19.07 31.24
N ASN A 542 2.87 -19.60 32.44
CA ASN A 542 2.22 -18.91 33.56
C ASN A 542 3.09 -17.76 34.12
N GLU A 543 3.41 -16.74 33.32
CA GLU A 543 4.11 -15.56 33.83
C GLU A 543 3.18 -14.42 34.26
N HIS A 544 1.88 -14.45 33.93
CA HIS A 544 0.92 -13.44 34.39
C HIS A 544 -0.47 -14.02 34.74
N SER A 545 -0.51 -14.92 35.73
CA SER A 545 -1.73 -15.20 36.50
C SER A 545 -1.85 -14.28 37.70
#